data_AF-A0A7K4VR91-F1
#
_entry.id   AF-A0A7K4VR91-F1
#
_cell.length_a   1.000
_cell.length_b   1.000
_cell.length_c   1.000
_cell.angle_alpha   90.00
_cell.angle_beta   90.00
_cell.angle_gamma   90.00
#
_symmetry.space_group_name_H-M   'P 1'
#
loop_
_entity.id
_entity.type
_entity.pdbx_description
1 polymer ?
#
loop_
_entity_poly.entity_id
_entity_poly.type
_entity_poly.pdbx_seq_one_letter_code
_entity_poly.pdbx_strand_id
1 'polypeptide(L)'
;LLPLVSFLIGVSSQGEFLVEISGTTVTITCPLDEEDIQWELSGKTQDTRERKFIIKDHDSTPANLSCSLGNKKHQLYLNAKVCATCEELDALTVAGIITADLLITLGVLILVYYFSKGRKGRASSAGDSRPRGQKMQRPPPVPNPDYEPIRKGQREVYAGLAPRHI
;
A
#
# COMPACT_ATOMS: atom_id res chain seq x y z
N LEU A 1 16.92 -28.64 21.34
CA LEU A 1 16.35 -27.54 22.16
C LEU A 1 15.35 -26.78 21.29
N LEU A 2 14.09 -27.20 21.32
CA LEU A 2 12.95 -26.50 20.73
C LEU A 2 11.90 -26.42 21.85
N PRO A 3 11.53 -25.24 22.36
CA PRO A 3 10.43 -25.15 23.30
C PRO A 3 9.12 -25.27 22.53
N LEU A 4 8.43 -26.41 22.74
CA LEU A 4 7.02 -26.57 22.39
C LEU A 4 6.22 -25.54 23.20
N VAL A 5 5.70 -24.52 22.52
CA VAL A 5 4.72 -23.61 23.10
C VAL A 5 3.38 -24.33 23.10
N SER A 6 3.12 -25.09 24.17
CA SER A 6 1.79 -25.60 24.47
C SER A 6 0.92 -24.44 24.97
N PHE A 7 0.10 -23.90 24.08
CA PHE A 7 -0.97 -22.98 24.44
C PHE A 7 -2.24 -23.81 24.72
N LEU A 8 -2.40 -24.25 25.97
CA LEU A 8 -3.69 -24.77 26.44
C LEU A 8 -4.52 -23.57 26.92
N ILE A 9 -5.34 -23.01 26.03
CA ILE A 9 -6.40 -22.09 26.46
C ILE A 9 -7.58 -22.95 26.90
N GLY A 10 -7.68 -23.19 28.21
CA GLY A 10 -8.94 -23.55 28.82
C GLY A 10 -9.78 -22.29 29.01
N VAL A 11 -10.73 -22.03 28.10
CA VAL A 11 -11.80 -21.06 28.37
C VAL A 11 -12.80 -21.75 29.30
N SER A 12 -12.78 -21.38 30.58
CA SER A 12 -13.89 -21.65 31.50
C SER A 12 -14.74 -20.38 31.57
N SER A 13 -15.81 -20.31 30.78
CA SER A 13 -16.70 -19.14 30.73
C SER A 13 -17.79 -19.26 31.79
N GLN A 14 -17.46 -19.07 33.06
CA GLN A 14 -18.50 -18.91 34.07
C GLN A 14 -18.90 -17.44 34.18
N GLY A 15 -19.97 -17.06 33.46
CA GLY A 15 -20.78 -15.90 33.83
C GLY A 15 -21.13 -14.88 32.75
N GLU A 16 -20.58 -14.96 31.54
CA GLU A 16 -20.78 -13.93 30.50
C GLU A 16 -21.31 -14.49 29.18
N PHE A 17 -22.15 -13.70 28.49
CA PHE A 17 -22.59 -14.00 27.13
C PHE A 17 -21.41 -13.87 26.16
N LEU A 18 -21.15 -14.92 25.39
CA LEU A 18 -20.19 -14.84 24.27
C LEU A 18 -20.95 -14.42 23.02
N VAL A 19 -20.60 -13.25 22.48
CA VAL A 19 -21.18 -12.70 21.25
C VAL A 19 -20.09 -12.65 20.18
N GLU A 20 -20.32 -13.38 19.09
CA GLU A 20 -19.44 -13.43 17.93
C GLU A 20 -20.20 -12.85 16.73
N ILE A 21 -19.62 -11.85 16.08
CA ILE A 21 -20.22 -11.17 14.94
C ILE A 21 -19.39 -11.52 13.72
N SER A 22 -20.02 -12.05 12.68
CA SER A 22 -19.35 -12.37 11.42
C SER A 22 -20.18 -11.83 10.26
N GLY A 23 -19.74 -10.72 9.68
CA GLY A 23 -20.44 -10.04 8.59
C GLY A 23 -21.83 -9.55 9.03
N THR A 24 -22.90 -10.17 8.51
CA THR A 24 -24.31 -9.90 8.86
C THR A 24 -24.87 -10.86 9.91
N THR A 25 -24.12 -11.90 10.28
CA THR A 25 -24.58 -12.96 11.18
C THR A 25 -24.05 -12.72 12.58
N VAL A 26 -24.94 -12.79 13.57
CA VAL A 26 -24.60 -12.66 14.98
C VAL A 26 -24.85 -13.98 15.68
N THR A 27 -23.79 -14.54 16.27
CA THR A 27 -23.84 -15.79 17.03
C THR A 27 -23.72 -15.46 18.51
N ILE A 28 -24.72 -15.85 19.28
CA ILE A 28 -24.79 -15.58 20.72
C ILE A 28 -24.79 -16.90 21.47
N THR A 29 -23.90 -17.05 22.44
CA THR A 29 -23.81 -18.26 23.27
C THR A 29 -24.24 -17.92 24.70
N CYS A 30 -25.19 -18.68 25.24
CA CYS A 30 -25.63 -18.50 26.62
C CYS A 30 -24.54 -19.01 27.60
N PRO A 31 -24.28 -18.30 28.72
CA PRO A 31 -23.30 -18.70 29.73
C PRO A 31 -23.68 -19.95 30.53
N LEU A 32 -24.92 -20.43 30.39
CA LEU A 32 -25.40 -21.62 31.07
C LEU A 32 -24.88 -22.89 30.36
N ASP A 33 -24.26 -23.79 31.12
CA ASP A 33 -23.58 -25.00 30.62
C ASP A 33 -24.49 -26.23 30.49
N GLU A 34 -25.80 -26.05 30.23
CA GLU A 34 -26.76 -27.16 30.16
C GLU A 34 -27.58 -27.16 28.86
N GLU A 35 -28.15 -28.32 28.54
CA GLU A 35 -29.03 -28.55 27.39
C GLU A 35 -30.47 -28.10 27.72
N ASP A 36 -31.27 -27.73 26.70
CA ASP A 36 -32.65 -27.21 26.79
C ASP A 36 -32.79 -25.72 27.21
N ILE A 37 -32.01 -24.85 26.57
CA ILE A 37 -32.06 -23.40 26.79
C ILE A 37 -33.25 -22.80 26.06
N GLN A 38 -34.14 -22.12 26.78
CA GLN A 38 -35.25 -21.40 26.19
C GLN A 38 -34.84 -19.97 25.83
N TRP A 39 -34.91 -19.63 24.54
CA TRP A 39 -34.57 -18.31 24.04
C TRP A 39 -35.82 -17.43 23.86
N GLU A 40 -35.73 -16.18 24.30
CA GLU A 40 -36.71 -15.12 24.04
C GLU A 40 -36.04 -13.94 23.34
N LEU A 41 -36.60 -13.52 22.21
CA LEU A 41 -36.15 -12.35 21.45
C LEU A 41 -37.28 -11.32 21.40
N SER A 42 -37.08 -10.15 22.00
CA SER A 42 -38.08 -9.06 22.05
C SER A 42 -39.49 -9.54 22.44
N GLY A 43 -39.56 -10.47 23.41
CA GLY A 43 -40.81 -11.03 23.93
C GLY A 43 -41.40 -12.20 23.14
N LYS A 44 -40.76 -12.68 22.08
CA LYS A 44 -41.16 -13.89 21.34
C LYS A 44 -40.25 -15.06 21.72
N THR A 45 -40.84 -16.19 22.10
CA THR A 45 -40.10 -17.44 22.35
C THR A 45 -39.65 -18.05 21.03
N GLN A 46 -38.39 -18.47 20.98
CA GLN A 46 -37.82 -19.17 19.83
C GLN A 46 -37.82 -20.69 20.08
N ASP A 47 -37.94 -21.47 19.01
CA ASP A 47 -37.99 -22.94 19.07
C ASP A 47 -36.60 -23.59 19.20
N THR A 48 -35.54 -22.79 19.17
CA THR A 48 -34.17 -23.27 19.34
C THR A 48 -33.90 -23.58 20.81
N ARG A 49 -33.49 -24.81 21.09
CA ARG A 49 -33.07 -25.29 22.42
C ARG A 49 -31.55 -25.37 22.61
N GLU A 50 -30.82 -25.02 21.56
CA GLU A 50 -29.36 -25.07 21.53
C GLU A 50 -28.74 -23.94 22.35
N ARG A 51 -27.55 -24.19 22.88
CA ARG A 51 -26.77 -23.18 23.62
C ARG A 51 -26.36 -21.98 22.77
N LYS A 52 -26.24 -22.19 21.45
CA LYS A 52 -25.89 -21.15 20.47
C LYS A 52 -27.15 -20.70 19.76
N PHE A 53 -27.38 -19.40 19.74
CA PHE A 53 -28.44 -18.76 18.98
C PHE A 53 -27.83 -17.96 17.84
N ILE A 54 -28.24 -18.27 16.60
CA ILE A 54 -27.69 -17.68 15.38
C ILE A 54 -28.76 -16.78 14.77
N ILE A 55 -28.47 -15.47 14.70
CA ILE A 55 -29.31 -14.48 14.02
C ILE A 55 -28.63 -14.18 12.68
N LYS A 56 -29.24 -14.65 11.58
CA LYS A 56 -28.82 -14.32 10.22
C LYS A 56 -29.39 -12.96 9.82
N ASP A 57 -28.63 -12.20 9.04
CA ASP A 57 -29.04 -10.92 8.46
C ASP A 57 -29.67 -9.97 9.47
N HIS A 58 -28.93 -9.70 10.55
CA HIS A 58 -29.40 -8.77 11.57
C HIS A 58 -29.41 -7.33 11.00
N ASP A 59 -30.52 -6.60 11.10
CA ASP A 59 -30.62 -5.23 10.55
C ASP A 59 -30.03 -4.14 11.47
N SER A 60 -29.10 -4.50 12.36
CA SER A 60 -28.50 -3.63 13.39
C SER A 60 -29.51 -2.99 14.36
N THR A 61 -30.74 -3.51 14.41
CA THR A 61 -31.78 -3.02 15.32
C THR A 61 -31.50 -3.52 16.74
N PRO A 62 -31.51 -2.64 17.76
CA PRO A 62 -31.28 -3.08 19.12
C PRO A 62 -32.38 -4.07 19.55
N ALA A 63 -31.97 -5.19 20.14
CA ALA A 63 -32.87 -6.27 20.53
C ALA A 63 -32.60 -6.70 21.98
N ASN A 64 -33.68 -6.93 22.72
CA ASN A 64 -33.61 -7.57 24.03
C ASN A 64 -33.65 -9.08 23.83
N LEU A 65 -32.57 -9.75 24.22
CA LEU A 65 -32.45 -11.20 24.19
C LEU A 65 -32.46 -11.71 25.64
N SER A 66 -33.12 -12.83 25.89
CA SER A 66 -32.93 -13.55 27.15
C SER A 66 -32.87 -15.04 26.93
N CYS A 67 -31.95 -15.69 27.63
CA CYS A 67 -31.93 -17.15 27.77
C CYS A 67 -32.40 -17.51 29.17
N SER A 68 -33.31 -18.48 29.26
CA SER A 68 -33.76 -19.07 30.51
C SER A 68 -33.56 -20.57 30.51
N LEU A 69 -33.14 -21.09 31.66
CA LEU A 69 -33.04 -22.51 31.93
C LEU A 69 -33.66 -22.75 33.32
N GLY A 70 -34.83 -23.38 33.35
CA GLY A 70 -35.61 -23.55 34.57
C GLY A 70 -35.90 -22.21 35.26
N ASN A 71 -35.33 -22.01 36.45
CA ASN A 71 -35.49 -20.79 37.26
C ASN A 71 -34.41 -19.72 37.03
N LYS A 72 -33.37 -20.01 36.23
CA LYS A 72 -32.29 -19.07 35.96
C LYS A 72 -32.58 -18.36 34.64
N LYS A 73 -32.81 -17.04 34.70
CA LYS A 73 -33.00 -16.19 33.51
C LYS A 73 -31.86 -15.19 33.41
N HIS A 74 -31.19 -15.15 32.28
CA HIS A 74 -30.18 -14.15 31.94
C HIS A 74 -30.68 -13.29 30.79
N GLN A 75 -30.52 -11.97 30.91
CA GLN A 75 -30.93 -10.99 29.91
C GLN A 75 -29.70 -10.32 29.30
N LEU A 76 -29.74 -10.09 28.00
CA LEU A 76 -28.72 -9.41 27.20
C LEU A 76 -29.39 -8.33 26.36
N TYR A 77 -28.92 -7.09 26.47
CA TYR A 77 -29.28 -6.02 25.55
C TYR A 77 -28.29 -6.02 24.38
N LEU A 78 -28.74 -6.46 23.21
CA LEU A 78 -27.91 -6.54 22.02
C LEU A 78 -28.02 -5.25 21.22
N ASN A 79 -26.93 -4.49 21.15
CA ASN A 79 -26.80 -3.30 20.31
C ASN A 79 -25.55 -3.47 19.43
N ALA A 80 -25.66 -4.35 18.43
CA ALA A 80 -24.59 -4.65 17.50
C ALA A 80 -24.91 -4.04 16.13
N LYS A 81 -23.95 -3.31 15.56
CA LYS A 81 -24.03 -2.87 14.17
C LYS A 81 -23.31 -3.89 13.30
N VAL A 82 -24.03 -4.46 12.35
CA VAL A 82 -23.50 -5.43 11.38
C VAL A 82 -23.49 -4.82 9.99
N CYS A 83 -22.62 -5.34 9.12
CA CYS A 83 -22.38 -4.76 7.81
C CYS A 83 -21.98 -5.85 6.82
N ALA A 84 -22.65 -5.88 5.66
CA ALA A 84 -22.43 -6.90 4.63
C ALA A 84 -21.10 -6.76 3.89
N THR A 85 -20.55 -5.54 3.84
CA THR A 85 -19.33 -5.22 3.08
C THR A 85 -18.20 -4.70 3.96
N CYS A 86 -18.30 -4.87 5.27
CA CYS A 86 -17.27 -4.47 6.20
C CYS A 86 -16.37 -5.68 6.43
N GLU A 87 -15.11 -5.54 6.06
CA GLU A 87 -14.09 -6.54 6.30
C GLU A 87 -13.41 -6.24 7.62
N GLU A 88 -13.02 -7.26 8.37
CA GLU A 88 -12.30 -7.07 9.62
C GLU A 88 -10.86 -6.66 9.29
N LEU A 89 -10.57 -5.36 9.41
CA LEU A 89 -9.21 -4.86 9.26
C LEU A 89 -8.41 -5.19 10.52
N ASP A 90 -7.74 -6.33 10.51
CA ASP A 90 -6.76 -6.68 11.52
C ASP A 90 -5.46 -5.85 11.35
N ALA A 91 -4.82 -5.53 12.46
CA ALA A 91 -3.58 -4.75 12.48
C ALA A 91 -2.48 -5.44 11.67
N LEU A 92 -2.44 -6.78 11.68
CA LEU A 92 -1.50 -7.56 10.88
C LEU A 92 -1.76 -7.39 9.38
N THR A 93 -3.02 -7.40 8.95
CA THR A 93 -3.42 -7.22 7.55
C THR A 93 -3.02 -5.83 7.07
N VAL A 94 -3.31 -4.78 7.85
CA VAL A 94 -2.94 -3.40 7.52
C VAL A 94 -1.42 -3.25 7.43
N ALA A 95 -0.67 -3.79 8.40
CA ALA A 95 0.78 -3.76 8.38
C ALA A 95 1.36 -4.50 7.16
N GLY A 96 0.75 -5.63 6.77
CA GLY A 96 1.09 -6.37 5.56
C GLY A 96 0.90 -5.55 4.29
N ILE A 97 -0.23 -4.85 4.16
CA ILE A 97 -0.52 -3.97 3.01
C ILE A 97 0.53 -2.86 2.91
N ILE A 98 0.82 -2.17 4.01
CA ILE A 98 1.83 -1.09 4.04
C ILE A 98 3.21 -1.63 3.67
N THR A 99 3.59 -2.79 4.22
CA THR A 99 4.90 -3.39 3.96
C THR A 99 5.03 -3.80 2.49
N ALA A 100 3.98 -4.37 1.90
CA ALA A 100 3.97 -4.74 0.48
C ALA A 100 4.12 -3.51 -0.42
N ASP A 101 3.41 -2.41 -0.13
CA ASP A 101 3.51 -1.17 -0.89
C ASP A 101 4.93 -0.57 -0.84
N LEU A 102 5.56 -0.56 0.34
CA LEU A 102 6.95 -0.12 0.49
C LEU A 102 7.94 -0.98 -0.33
N LEU A 103 7.74 -2.29 -0.37
CA LEU A 103 8.59 -3.19 -1.16
C LEU A 103 8.39 -3.02 -2.67
N ILE A 104 7.14 -2.84 -3.11
CA ILE A 104 6.83 -2.60 -4.53
C ILE A 104 7.43 -1.27 -4.97
N THR A 105 7.19 -0.20 -4.22
CA THR A 105 7.73 1.14 -4.54
C THR A 105 9.26 1.15 -4.55
N LEU A 106 9.90 0.51 -3.57
CA LEU A 106 11.36 0.33 -3.55
C LEU A 106 11.85 -0.48 -4.75
N GLY A 107 11.18 -1.59 -5.07
CA GLY A 107 11.51 -2.45 -6.20
C GLY A 107 11.44 -1.71 -7.54
N VAL A 108 10.38 -0.93 -7.76
CA VAL A 108 10.23 -0.08 -8.95
C VAL A 108 11.33 0.99 -9.01
N LEU A 109 11.66 1.63 -7.89
CA LEU A 109 12.73 2.64 -7.83
C LEU A 109 14.09 2.05 -8.20
N ILE A 110 14.42 0.88 -7.63
CA ILE A 110 15.66 0.15 -7.95
C ILE A 110 15.67 -0.24 -9.42
N LEU A 111 14.58 -0.79 -9.95
CA LEU A 111 14.46 -1.18 -11.35
C LEU A 111 14.72 0.00 -12.28
N VAL A 112 14.01 1.11 -12.09
CA VAL A 112 14.20 2.34 -12.89
C VAL A 112 15.62 2.87 -12.75
N TYR A 113 16.19 2.85 -11.55
CA TYR A 113 17.57 3.27 -11.31
C TYR A 113 18.57 2.43 -12.13
N TYR A 114 18.43 1.09 -12.12
CA TYR A 114 19.30 0.21 -12.89
C TYR A 114 19.10 0.35 -14.40
N PHE A 115 17.86 0.45 -14.88
CA PHE A 115 17.58 0.69 -16.31
C PHE A 115 18.11 2.05 -16.78
N SER A 116 18.03 3.08 -15.94
CA SER A 116 18.57 4.41 -16.23
C SER A 116 20.10 4.40 -16.22
N LYS A 117 20.72 3.63 -15.31
CA LYS A 117 22.17 3.42 -15.28
C LYS A 117 22.68 2.63 -16.49
N GLY A 118 21.93 1.63 -16.95
CA GLY A 118 22.21 0.89 -18.19
C GLY A 118 22.13 1.74 -19.45
N ARG A 119 21.35 2.84 -19.44
CA ARG A 119 21.30 3.82 -20.54
C ARG A 119 22.37 4.91 -20.46
N LYS A 120 23.01 5.13 -19.30
CA LYS A 120 24.12 6.11 -19.15
C LYS A 120 25.38 5.76 -19.97
N GLY A 121 25.46 4.57 -20.58
CA GLY A 121 26.52 4.16 -21.51
C GLY A 121 26.09 4.04 -22.98
N ARG A 122 24.83 4.31 -23.31
CA ARG A 122 24.40 4.57 -24.70
C ARG A 122 24.10 6.05 -24.84
N ALA A 123 25.15 6.86 -24.70
CA ALA A 123 25.32 7.88 -25.72
C ALA A 123 25.28 7.08 -27.03
N SER A 124 24.19 7.19 -27.77
CA SER A 124 24.21 6.71 -29.13
C SER A 124 25.45 7.34 -29.76
N SER A 125 26.38 6.54 -30.28
CA SER A 125 27.36 7.04 -31.26
C SER A 125 26.65 7.38 -32.59
N ALA A 126 25.43 7.91 -32.50
CA ALA A 126 24.52 8.26 -33.55
C ALA A 126 23.73 9.45 -33.00
N GLY A 127 24.29 10.64 -33.21
CA GLY A 127 23.79 11.88 -32.63
C GLY A 127 24.62 13.12 -32.94
N ASP A 128 25.86 12.96 -33.46
CA ASP A 128 26.61 14.08 -34.06
C ASP A 128 27.09 13.76 -35.48
N SER A 129 26.27 13.03 -36.24
CA SER A 129 26.29 13.11 -37.69
C SER A 129 25.27 14.15 -38.13
N ARG A 130 25.41 15.40 -37.65
CA ARG A 130 24.95 16.52 -38.47
C ARG A 130 25.66 16.33 -39.81
N PRO A 131 24.98 16.20 -40.96
CA PRO A 131 25.69 16.23 -42.23
C PRO A 131 26.35 17.60 -42.24
N ARG A 132 27.66 17.63 -41.97
CA ARG A 132 28.47 18.82 -42.14
C ARG A 132 28.34 19.07 -43.64
N GLY A 133 27.46 19.99 -44.00
CA GLY A 133 27.17 20.33 -45.38
C GLY A 133 28.49 20.42 -46.13
N GLN A 134 28.52 19.88 -47.34
CA GLN A 134 29.72 19.83 -48.19
C GLN A 134 30.60 21.04 -47.92
N LYS A 135 31.88 20.83 -47.61
CA LYS A 135 32.83 21.93 -47.40
C LYS A 135 32.81 22.83 -48.62
N MET A 136 31.94 23.83 -48.60
CA MET A 136 31.94 24.90 -49.57
C MET A 136 33.22 25.65 -49.24
N GLN A 137 34.22 25.53 -50.11
CA GLN A 137 35.44 26.30 -50.06
C GLN A 137 35.00 27.77 -49.96
N ARG A 138 35.06 28.35 -48.76
CA ARG A 138 34.85 29.79 -48.62
C ARG A 138 35.96 30.44 -49.45
N PRO A 139 35.64 31.30 -50.44
CA PRO A 139 36.67 32.06 -51.12
C PRO A 139 37.50 32.81 -50.06
N PRO A 140 38.82 32.97 -50.29
CA PRO A 140 39.66 33.69 -49.34
C PRO A 140 39.04 35.07 -49.05
N PRO A 141 39.06 35.53 -47.79
CA PRO A 141 38.54 36.84 -47.43
C PRO A 141 39.12 37.89 -48.35
N VAL A 142 38.26 38.68 -48.98
CA VAL A 142 38.67 39.75 -49.90
C VAL A 142 39.60 40.68 -49.10
N PRO A 143 40.84 40.95 -49.57
CA PRO A 143 41.73 41.87 -48.89
C PRO A 143 41.02 43.21 -48.72
N ASN A 144 40.93 43.69 -47.49
CA ASN A 144 40.32 44.98 -47.20
C ASN A 144 41.05 46.06 -48.02
N PRO A 145 40.36 46.86 -48.87
CA PRO A 145 41.00 47.85 -49.75
C PRO A 145 41.83 48.89 -48.98
N ASP A 146 41.54 49.08 -47.70
CA ASP A 146 42.21 50.05 -46.83
C ASP A 146 43.58 49.58 -46.30
N TYR A 147 44.03 48.36 -46.62
CA TYR A 147 45.33 47.84 -46.18
C TYR A 147 46.12 47.16 -47.30
N GLU A 148 47.40 47.52 -47.40
CA GLU A 148 48.34 46.90 -48.34
C GLU A 148 48.74 45.48 -47.88
N PRO A 149 48.88 44.50 -48.80
CA PRO A 149 49.35 43.15 -48.45
C PRO A 149 50.76 43.17 -47.81
N ILE A 150 50.88 42.62 -46.60
CA ILE A 150 52.14 42.54 -45.86
C ILE A 150 53.19 41.75 -46.65
N ARG A 151 54.36 42.34 -46.92
CA ARG A 151 55.50 41.66 -47.58
C ARG A 151 56.00 40.51 -46.70
N LYS A 152 56.26 39.35 -47.30
CA LYS A 152 56.78 38.16 -46.60
C LYS A 152 58.14 38.50 -45.98
N GLY A 153 58.23 38.49 -44.65
CA GLY A 153 59.45 38.82 -43.86
C GLY A 153 59.30 39.94 -42.82
N GLN A 154 58.12 40.54 -42.65
CA GLN A 154 57.82 41.52 -41.58
C GLN A 154 56.72 41.06 -40.61
N ARG A 155 56.33 39.78 -40.69
CA ARG A 155 55.19 39.23 -39.93
C ARG A 155 55.49 39.20 -38.42
N GLU A 156 56.75 38.98 -38.07
CA GLU A 156 57.29 39.00 -36.72
C GLU A 156 57.18 40.38 -36.03
N VAL A 157 57.14 41.50 -36.78
CA VAL A 157 57.05 42.85 -36.19
C VAL A 157 55.69 43.12 -35.52
N TYR A 158 54.63 42.44 -35.99
CA TYR A 158 53.26 42.61 -35.45
C TYR A 158 52.75 41.38 -34.67
N ALA A 159 53.58 40.34 -34.51
CA ALA A 159 53.20 39.11 -33.80
C ALA A 159 53.21 39.25 -32.25
N GLY A 160 53.63 40.40 -31.72
CA GLY A 160 53.73 40.66 -30.27
C GLY A 160 52.42 41.02 -29.57
N LEU A 161 51.33 41.22 -30.31
CA LEU A 161 50.02 41.56 -29.73
C LEU A 161 49.11 40.33 -29.70
N ALA A 162 49.55 39.28 -29.00
CA ALA A 162 48.61 38.26 -28.53
C ALA A 162 47.81 38.87 -27.37
N PRO A 163 46.47 38.88 -27.40
CA PRO A 163 45.68 39.34 -26.27
C PRO A 163 45.98 38.44 -25.07
N ARG A 164 46.51 39.01 -23.98
CA ARG A 164 46.52 38.31 -22.70
C ARG A 164 45.07 38.12 -22.29
N HIS A 165 44.67 36.86 -22.17
CA HIS A 165 43.40 36.47 -21.61
C HIS A 165 43.26 37.11 -20.23
N ILE A 166 42.24 37.95 -20.06
CA ILE A 166 41.67 38.36 -18.77
C ILE A 166 40.25 37.81 -18.78
#